data_AF-A0AAE1WK83-F1
#
_entry.id   AF-A0AAE1WK83-F1
#
_cell.length_a   1.000
_cell.length_b   1.000
_cell.length_c   1.000
_cell.angle_alpha   90.00
_cell.angle_beta   90.00
_cell.angle_gamma   90.00
#
_symmetry.space_group_name_H-M   'P 1'
#
loop_
_entity.id
_entity.type
_entity.pdbx_description
1 polymer ?
#
loop_
_entity_poly.entity_id
_entity_poly.type
_entity_poly.pdbx_seq_one_letter_code
_entity_poly.pdbx_strand_id
1 'polypeptide(L)'
;MSELFFSSFSSSSSSSSQSRREEKLSEKTTVGMVPVLVLVFHFQQKAADEIKRMSYMRGDLLAKTRKLVKGFAKAEPVWLKPMEKAPPATFPRPEKKLKPISLPEDTFVNKFFQKHPDSKFEDAIKISGFDPPAARVFAWRVLELKEQGVSEEEAMAVADMEYRAERKAKKKAYARLKQIARLQGKRPPPNPYPSAIKEIQAEERKFVHDRFNNPQTLQIVNKLRQDRAAEMMDRRGGFFG
;
A
#
# COMPACT_ATOMS: atom_id res chain seq x y z
N MET A 1 -34.28 -58.33 20.99
CA MET A 1 -32.81 -58.45 21.07
C MET A 1 -32.32 -57.15 21.69
N SER A 2 -32.41 -57.05 23.02
CA SER A 2 -31.32 -57.32 24.01
C SER A 2 -30.32 -56.17 24.03
N GLU A 3 -29.91 -55.55 25.13
CA GLU A 3 -30.28 -55.52 26.55
C GLU A 3 -29.51 -54.32 27.14
N LEU A 4 -29.94 -53.82 28.29
CA LEU A 4 -29.24 -52.83 29.13
C LEU A 4 -27.83 -53.32 29.53
N PHE A 5 -26.86 -52.44 29.79
CA PHE A 5 -26.10 -52.43 31.06
C PHE A 5 -25.11 -51.25 31.20
N PHE A 6 -25.03 -50.82 32.45
CA PHE A 6 -24.22 -49.79 33.09
C PHE A 6 -22.76 -50.27 33.29
N SER A 7 -21.76 -49.40 33.26
CA SER A 7 -20.76 -49.32 34.35
C SER A 7 -19.72 -48.20 34.15
N SER A 8 -19.47 -47.53 35.27
CA SER A 8 -18.42 -46.57 35.55
C SER A 8 -17.02 -47.21 35.56
N PHE A 9 -15.98 -46.43 35.28
CA PHE A 9 -14.76 -46.52 36.08
C PHE A 9 -14.05 -45.17 36.19
N SER A 10 -13.63 -44.90 37.42
CA SER A 10 -13.01 -43.70 37.94
C SER A 10 -11.52 -43.96 38.17
N SER A 11 -10.79 -42.88 38.42
CA SER A 11 -9.52 -42.81 39.18
C SER A 11 -8.24 -42.88 38.32
N SER A 12 -7.47 -41.78 38.23
CA SER A 12 -6.51 -41.27 39.24
C SER A 12 -5.29 -42.21 39.34
N SER A 13 -4.04 -41.79 39.44
CA SER A 13 -3.35 -40.50 39.55
C SER A 13 -1.85 -40.84 39.74
N SER A 14 -1.02 -39.80 39.87
CA SER A 14 0.31 -39.82 40.53
C SER A 14 1.50 -40.27 39.67
N SER A 15 2.73 -39.77 39.82
CA SER A 15 3.33 -38.52 40.31
C SER A 15 4.84 -38.81 40.41
N SER A 16 5.71 -37.89 40.02
CA SER A 16 6.99 -37.61 40.70
C SER A 16 7.86 -36.72 39.82
N SER A 17 8.71 -35.82 40.33
CA SER A 17 8.94 -35.29 41.67
C SER A 17 10.02 -34.21 41.55
N GLN A 18 10.17 -33.44 42.65
CA GLN A 18 11.31 -32.59 43.06
C GLN A 18 11.23 -31.12 42.62
N SER A 19 10.79 -30.17 43.47
CA SER A 19 11.37 -29.68 44.74
C SER A 19 12.73 -28.99 44.55
N ARG A 20 12.83 -27.69 44.88
CA ARG A 20 13.31 -27.19 46.20
C ARG A 20 13.69 -25.70 46.14
N ARG A 21 13.46 -25.00 47.27
CA ARG A 21 14.11 -23.80 47.83
C ARG A 21 13.37 -22.45 47.73
N GLU A 22 12.79 -22.12 48.88
CA GLU A 22 12.62 -20.77 49.44
C GLU A 22 13.98 -20.05 49.59
N GLU A 23 14.05 -18.75 49.31
CA GLU A 23 14.27 -17.70 50.33
C GLU A 23 14.39 -16.28 49.70
N LYS A 24 13.59 -15.37 50.25
CA LYS A 24 13.85 -13.95 50.59
C LYS A 24 14.88 -13.16 49.77
N LEU A 25 14.41 -12.08 49.13
CA LEU A 25 15.09 -10.77 49.11
C LEU A 25 14.00 -9.68 48.91
N SER A 26 13.72 -8.90 49.96
CA SER A 26 14.18 -7.52 50.09
C SER A 26 13.30 -6.50 49.34
N GLU A 27 12.35 -5.93 50.09
CA GLU A 27 12.03 -4.50 50.11
C GLU A 27 13.02 -3.63 49.32
N LYS A 28 12.60 -3.04 48.20
CA LYS A 28 13.10 -1.75 47.68
C LYS A 28 12.04 -1.03 46.85
N THR A 29 11.52 0.04 47.46
CA THR A 29 11.36 1.36 46.86
C THR A 29 10.15 1.62 45.95
N THR A 30 9.06 1.96 46.61
CA THR A 30 7.97 2.85 46.19
C THR A 30 8.49 4.28 45.96
N VAL A 31 9.21 4.57 44.88
CA VAL A 31 9.42 5.96 44.42
C VAL A 31 9.62 5.96 42.90
N GLY A 32 8.62 6.37 42.13
CA GLY A 32 8.82 6.52 40.68
C GLY A 32 7.58 6.73 39.80
N MET A 33 6.36 6.65 40.36
CA MET A 33 5.12 6.72 39.56
C MET A 33 4.44 8.11 39.55
N VAL A 34 5.12 9.15 40.04
CA VAL A 34 4.60 10.53 40.07
C VAL A 34 5.00 11.39 38.87
N PRO A 35 6.24 11.33 38.31
CA PRO A 35 6.66 12.32 37.30
C PRO A 35 5.95 12.13 35.95
N VAL A 36 5.57 10.90 35.60
CA VAL A 36 4.86 10.61 34.33
C VAL A 36 3.44 11.15 34.37
N LEU A 37 2.73 10.99 35.49
CA LEU A 37 1.37 11.54 35.65
C LEU A 37 1.37 13.07 35.63
N VAL A 38 2.35 13.72 36.26
CA VAL A 38 2.48 15.19 36.29
C VAL A 38 2.83 15.74 34.91
N LEU A 39 3.69 15.06 34.14
CA LEU A 39 4.01 15.42 32.75
C LEU A 39 2.80 15.25 31.83
N VAL A 40 2.03 14.18 31.98
CA VAL A 40 0.78 13.99 31.22
C VAL A 40 -0.25 15.06 31.59
N PHE A 41 -0.35 15.45 32.87
CA PHE A 41 -1.25 16.52 33.32
C PHE A 41 -0.83 17.91 32.79
N HIS A 42 0.46 18.23 32.81
CA HIS A 42 0.98 19.49 32.25
C HIS A 42 0.86 19.55 30.73
N PHE A 43 1.06 18.43 30.03
CA PHE A 43 0.84 18.34 28.59
C PHE A 43 -0.65 18.50 28.23
N GLN A 44 -1.54 17.89 29.01
CA GLN A 44 -3.00 18.06 28.89
C GLN A 44 -3.44 19.50 29.17
N GLN A 45 -2.89 20.16 30.19
CA GLN A 45 -3.19 21.58 30.50
C GLN A 45 -2.66 22.51 29.41
N LYS A 46 -1.46 22.28 28.89
CA LYS A 46 -0.89 23.09 27.80
C LYS A 46 -1.70 22.94 26.51
N ALA A 47 -2.16 21.73 26.19
CA ALA A 47 -3.09 21.48 25.08
C ALA A 47 -4.46 22.14 25.30
N ALA A 48 -4.99 22.11 26.51
CA ALA A 48 -6.25 22.77 26.87
C ALA A 48 -6.16 24.31 26.77
N ASP A 49 -5.04 24.89 27.18
CA ASP A 49 -4.78 26.33 27.06
C ASP A 49 -4.53 26.76 25.62
N GLU A 50 -3.95 25.89 24.79
CA GLU A 50 -3.78 26.11 23.34
C GLU A 50 -5.11 26.03 22.59
N ILE A 51 -5.98 25.08 22.97
CA ILE A 51 -7.39 25.00 22.52
C ILE A 51 -8.18 26.25 22.95
N LYS A 52 -7.94 26.76 24.17
CA LYS A 52 -8.53 28.01 24.67
C LYS A 52 -8.00 29.24 23.93
N ARG A 53 -6.73 29.27 23.52
CA ARG A 53 -6.13 30.33 22.68
C ARG A 53 -6.70 30.35 21.26
N MET A 54 -6.99 29.18 20.69
CA MET A 54 -7.65 29.03 19.37
C MET A 54 -9.14 29.42 19.38
N SER A 55 -9.73 29.67 20.56
CA SER A 55 -11.15 30.05 20.68
C SER A 55 -11.48 31.45 20.16
N TYR A 56 -10.49 32.35 19.97
CA TYR A 56 -10.70 33.64 19.31
C TYR A 56 -11.22 33.48 17.87
N MET A 57 -10.93 32.33 17.24
CA MET A 57 -11.42 31.93 15.92
C MET A 57 -12.79 31.22 15.95
N ARG A 58 -13.40 30.98 17.12
CA ARG A 58 -14.74 30.38 17.19
C ARG A 58 -15.84 31.41 16.94
N GLY A 59 -16.75 31.12 16.02
CA GLY A 59 -17.92 31.95 15.68
C GLY A 59 -17.80 32.65 14.33
N ASP A 60 -18.92 33.14 13.80
CA ASP A 60 -19.01 33.79 12.50
C ASP A 60 -18.24 35.13 12.45
N LEU A 61 -17.35 35.27 11.48
CA LEU A 61 -16.53 36.47 11.24
C LEU A 61 -17.42 37.67 10.89
N LEU A 62 -18.48 37.45 10.11
CA LEU A 62 -19.39 38.50 9.67
C LEU A 62 -20.15 39.06 10.88
N ALA A 63 -20.72 38.19 11.72
CA ALA A 63 -21.37 38.60 12.95
C ALA A 63 -20.44 39.37 13.92
N LYS A 64 -19.15 38.98 14.02
CA LYS A 64 -18.16 39.66 14.87
C LYS A 64 -17.79 41.05 14.34
N THR A 65 -17.49 41.14 13.05
CA THR A 65 -17.09 42.42 12.44
C THR A 65 -18.22 43.43 12.41
N ARG A 66 -19.46 42.98 12.16
CA ARG A 66 -20.66 43.82 12.30
C ARG A 66 -20.78 44.43 13.70
N LYS A 67 -20.53 43.65 14.76
CA LYS A 67 -20.56 44.14 16.15
C LYS A 67 -19.48 45.19 16.42
N LEU A 68 -18.27 45.00 15.90
CA LEU A 68 -17.14 45.92 16.10
C LEU A 68 -17.32 47.24 15.34
N VAL A 69 -17.83 47.19 14.11
CA VAL A 69 -18.13 48.39 13.31
C VAL A 69 -19.31 49.15 13.94
N LYS A 70 -20.36 48.45 14.36
CA LYS A 70 -21.51 49.06 15.05
C LYS A 70 -21.12 49.70 16.40
N GLY A 71 -20.15 49.13 17.10
CA GLY A 71 -19.61 49.68 18.35
C GLY A 71 -18.56 50.77 18.14
N PHE A 72 -18.34 51.24 16.91
CA PHE A 72 -17.30 52.21 16.53
C PHE A 72 -15.87 51.85 17.00
N ALA A 73 -15.64 50.57 17.34
CA ALA A 73 -14.33 50.08 17.78
C ALA A 73 -13.37 49.90 16.59
N LYS A 74 -13.90 49.76 15.38
CA LYS A 74 -13.16 49.66 14.12
C LYS A 74 -13.91 50.38 13.00
N ALA A 75 -13.16 50.96 12.05
CA ALA A 75 -13.72 51.48 10.81
C ALA A 75 -14.31 50.35 9.96
N GLU A 76 -15.32 50.68 9.15
CA GLU A 76 -15.96 49.72 8.25
C GLU A 76 -14.94 49.19 7.22
N PRO A 77 -14.66 47.87 7.19
CA PRO A 77 -13.75 47.32 6.21
C PRO A 77 -14.43 47.23 4.85
N VAL A 78 -13.66 47.48 3.78
CA VAL A 78 -14.15 47.53 2.39
C VAL A 78 -14.90 46.25 1.96
N TRP A 79 -14.53 45.11 2.54
CA TRP A 79 -15.11 43.81 2.23
C TRP A 79 -16.43 43.50 2.97
N LEU A 80 -16.86 44.31 3.95
CA LEU A 80 -18.07 44.02 4.75
C LEU A 80 -19.34 44.03 3.90
N LYS A 81 -19.58 45.12 3.14
CA LYS A 81 -20.80 45.26 2.31
C LYS A 81 -20.93 44.15 1.25
N PRO A 82 -19.86 43.78 0.50
CA PRO A 82 -19.90 42.63 -0.39
C PRO A 82 -20.21 41.31 0.33
N MET A 83 -19.62 41.07 1.50
CA MET A 83 -19.81 39.84 2.27
C MET A 83 -21.22 39.73 2.89
N GLU A 84 -21.84 40.86 3.23
CA GLU A 84 -23.25 40.92 3.66
C GLU A 84 -24.22 40.67 2.51
N LYS A 85 -23.88 41.15 1.31
CA LYS A 85 -24.67 40.91 0.10
C LYS A 85 -24.58 39.45 -0.37
N ALA A 86 -23.42 38.83 -0.22
CA ALA A 86 -23.15 37.45 -0.62
C ALA A 86 -22.40 36.70 0.49
N PRO A 87 -23.10 36.23 1.55
CA PRO A 87 -22.46 35.46 2.61
C PRO A 87 -21.97 34.11 2.06
N PRO A 88 -20.92 33.53 2.69
CA PRO A 88 -20.41 32.23 2.27
C PRO A 88 -21.48 31.14 2.46
N ALA A 89 -21.49 30.17 1.54
CA ALA A 89 -22.43 29.06 1.59
C ALA A 89 -22.28 28.27 2.90
N THR A 90 -23.39 28.11 3.64
CA THR A 90 -23.42 27.32 4.88
C THR A 90 -23.98 25.93 4.56
N PHE A 91 -23.14 24.91 4.70
CA PHE A 91 -23.58 23.53 4.57
C PHE A 91 -24.10 23.01 5.92
N PRO A 92 -25.12 22.14 5.94
CA PRO A 92 -25.55 21.49 7.18
C PRO A 92 -24.37 20.75 7.80
N ARG A 93 -24.19 20.92 9.12
CA ARG A 93 -23.11 20.24 9.83
C ARG A 93 -23.36 18.73 9.73
N PRO A 94 -22.41 17.93 9.20
CA PRO A 94 -22.59 16.49 9.13
C PRO A 94 -22.60 15.92 10.56
N GLU A 95 -23.74 15.37 10.97
CA GLU A 95 -23.87 14.68 12.27
C GLU A 95 -23.24 13.27 12.24
N LYS A 96 -23.13 12.69 11.03
CA LYS A 96 -22.72 11.30 10.82
C LYS A 96 -21.38 11.22 10.09
N LYS A 97 -20.68 10.10 10.29
CA LYS A 97 -19.48 9.75 9.54
C LYS A 97 -19.79 9.69 8.04
N LEU A 98 -18.87 10.17 7.22
CA LEU A 98 -18.99 10.13 5.76
C LEU A 98 -19.11 8.67 5.30
N LYS A 99 -20.05 8.40 4.40
CA LYS A 99 -20.21 7.08 3.79
C LYS A 99 -19.16 6.90 2.67
N PRO A 100 -18.48 5.74 2.57
CA PRO A 100 -17.61 5.47 1.45
C PRO A 100 -18.42 5.42 0.15
N ILE A 101 -17.89 6.00 -0.92
CA ILE A 101 -18.48 5.92 -2.27
C ILE A 101 -18.06 4.58 -2.86
N SER A 102 -19.04 3.77 -3.26
CA SER A 102 -18.83 2.49 -3.94
C SER A 102 -19.62 2.48 -5.25
N LEU A 103 -18.99 2.02 -6.32
CA LEU A 103 -19.62 1.88 -7.62
C LEU A 103 -19.99 0.40 -7.88
N PRO A 104 -21.02 0.11 -8.69
CA PRO A 104 -21.41 -1.28 -8.97
C PRO A 104 -20.31 -2.06 -9.69
N GLU A 105 -19.49 -1.41 -10.51
CA GLU A 105 -18.36 -2.02 -11.20
C GLU A 105 -17.20 -2.44 -10.29
N ASP A 106 -17.06 -1.83 -9.10
CA ASP A 106 -15.88 -2.03 -8.23
C ASP A 106 -15.70 -3.50 -7.84
N THR A 107 -16.82 -4.22 -7.70
CA THR A 107 -16.84 -5.66 -7.41
C THR A 107 -16.14 -6.48 -8.51
N PHE A 108 -16.38 -6.15 -9.77
CA PHE A 108 -15.83 -6.85 -10.93
C PHE A 108 -14.41 -6.41 -11.25
N VAL A 109 -14.07 -5.14 -11.00
CA VAL A 109 -12.70 -4.62 -11.10
C VAL A 109 -11.77 -5.41 -10.15
N ASN A 110 -12.21 -5.66 -8.92
CA ASN A 110 -11.44 -6.46 -7.96
C ASN A 110 -11.27 -7.91 -8.42
N LYS A 111 -12.34 -8.55 -8.94
CA LYS A 111 -12.28 -9.90 -9.51
C LYS A 111 -11.34 -9.97 -10.72
N PHE A 112 -11.30 -8.92 -11.55
CA PHE A 112 -10.40 -8.82 -12.69
C PHE A 112 -8.93 -8.80 -12.25
N PHE A 113 -8.57 -7.99 -11.26
CA PHE A 113 -7.18 -7.94 -10.76
C PHE A 113 -6.76 -9.23 -10.04
N GLN A 114 -7.70 -9.97 -9.44
CA GLN A 114 -7.43 -11.30 -8.90
C GLN A 114 -7.09 -12.30 -10.02
N LYS A 115 -7.78 -12.22 -11.18
CA LYS A 115 -7.51 -13.08 -12.34
C LYS A 115 -6.26 -12.66 -13.12
N HIS A 116 -6.01 -11.36 -13.25
CA HIS A 116 -4.96 -10.76 -14.06
C HIS A 116 -4.07 -9.81 -13.24
N PRO A 117 -3.20 -10.32 -12.35
CA PRO A 117 -2.36 -9.48 -11.49
C PRO A 117 -1.39 -8.59 -12.29
N ASP A 118 -0.90 -9.09 -13.42
CA ASP A 118 0.02 -8.37 -14.30
C ASP A 118 -0.59 -7.09 -14.87
N SER A 119 -1.92 -7.05 -15.05
CA SER A 119 -2.63 -5.90 -15.62
C SER A 119 -2.51 -4.63 -14.78
N LYS A 120 -2.18 -4.75 -13.49
CA LYS A 120 -2.02 -3.61 -12.58
C LYS A 120 -0.89 -2.66 -13.02
N PHE A 121 0.12 -3.18 -13.71
CA PHE A 121 1.29 -2.43 -14.14
C PHE A 121 1.25 -2.02 -15.62
N GLU A 122 0.31 -2.56 -16.38
CA GLU A 122 0.24 -2.36 -17.83
C GLU A 122 -0.42 -1.03 -18.21
N ASP A 123 -1.52 -0.68 -17.52
CA ASP A 123 -2.29 0.52 -17.83
C ASP A 123 -2.04 1.60 -16.76
N ALA A 124 -1.17 2.56 -17.07
CA ALA A 124 -1.02 3.75 -16.25
C ALA A 124 -2.33 4.57 -16.27
N ILE A 125 -2.85 4.93 -15.09
CA ILE A 125 -4.04 5.78 -14.96
C ILE A 125 -3.68 7.19 -15.44
N LYS A 126 -4.06 7.51 -16.67
CA LYS A 126 -3.94 8.85 -17.22
C LYS A 126 -5.12 9.68 -16.72
N ILE A 127 -4.89 10.58 -15.77
CA ILE A 127 -5.94 11.45 -15.20
C ILE A 127 -6.61 12.31 -16.29
N SER A 128 -5.86 12.70 -17.32
CA SER A 128 -6.35 13.45 -18.48
C SER A 128 -6.85 12.56 -19.64
N GLY A 129 -6.76 11.25 -19.51
CA GLY A 129 -7.20 10.31 -20.54
C GLY A 129 -8.71 10.12 -20.51
N PHE A 130 -9.32 10.05 -21.69
CA PHE A 130 -10.73 9.66 -21.82
C PHE A 130 -10.91 8.14 -21.80
N ASP A 131 -9.86 7.41 -22.16
CA ASP A 131 -9.91 5.96 -22.26
C ASP A 131 -9.92 5.31 -20.87
N PRO A 132 -10.95 4.52 -20.54
CA PRO A 132 -11.01 3.81 -19.27
C PRO A 132 -9.93 2.72 -19.18
N PRO A 133 -9.40 2.41 -17.98
CA PRO A 133 -8.50 1.27 -17.79
C PRO A 133 -9.17 -0.05 -18.18
N ALA A 134 -8.39 -1.05 -18.63
CA ALA A 134 -8.93 -2.34 -19.07
C ALA A 134 -9.83 -3.03 -18.02
N ALA A 135 -9.48 -2.91 -16.72
CA ALA A 135 -10.28 -3.46 -15.64
C ALA A 135 -11.70 -2.86 -15.56
N ARG A 136 -11.84 -1.57 -15.88
CA ARG A 136 -13.13 -0.87 -15.90
C ARG A 136 -13.94 -1.25 -17.14
N VAL A 137 -13.30 -1.37 -18.31
CA VAL A 137 -13.94 -1.87 -19.54
C VAL A 137 -14.51 -3.27 -19.32
N PHE A 138 -13.73 -4.16 -18.71
CA PHE A 138 -14.17 -5.50 -18.33
C PHE A 138 -15.40 -5.44 -17.42
N ALA A 139 -15.38 -4.61 -16.37
CA ALA A 139 -16.49 -4.52 -15.44
C ALA A 139 -17.77 -3.96 -16.08
N TRP A 140 -17.65 -2.94 -16.93
CA TRP A 140 -18.78 -2.41 -17.69
C TRP A 140 -19.37 -3.46 -18.63
N ARG A 141 -18.53 -4.24 -19.30
CA ARG A 141 -18.99 -5.32 -20.16
C ARG A 141 -19.78 -6.38 -19.40
N VAL A 142 -19.32 -6.75 -18.20
CA VAL A 142 -20.06 -7.68 -17.32
C VAL A 142 -21.40 -7.10 -16.91
N LEU A 143 -21.44 -5.81 -16.55
CA LEU A 143 -22.70 -5.14 -16.17
C LEU A 143 -23.68 -5.06 -17.34
N GLU A 144 -23.21 -4.77 -18.56
CA GLU A 144 -24.02 -4.73 -19.78
C GLU A 144 -24.64 -6.10 -20.08
N LEU A 145 -23.85 -7.18 -20.01
CA LEU A 145 -24.36 -8.54 -20.21
C LEU A 145 -25.34 -8.97 -19.13
N LYS A 146 -25.13 -8.51 -17.89
CA LYS A 146 -26.06 -8.75 -16.78
C LYS A 146 -27.38 -8.02 -16.96
N GLU A 147 -27.35 -6.81 -17.53
CA GLU A 147 -28.57 -6.07 -17.89
C GLU A 147 -29.38 -6.80 -18.97
N GLN A 148 -28.70 -7.53 -19.87
CA GLN A 148 -29.33 -8.40 -20.87
C GLN A 148 -29.86 -9.72 -20.30
N GLY A 149 -29.68 -9.99 -19.00
CA GLY A 149 -30.17 -11.18 -18.31
C GLY A 149 -29.22 -12.38 -18.33
N VAL A 150 -27.96 -12.20 -18.74
CA VAL A 150 -26.94 -13.26 -18.69
C VAL A 150 -26.50 -13.50 -17.25
N SER A 151 -26.18 -14.75 -16.91
CA SER A 151 -25.64 -15.09 -15.59
C SER A 151 -24.29 -14.41 -15.36
N GLU A 152 -23.96 -14.10 -14.10
CA GLU A 152 -22.73 -13.37 -13.77
C GLU A 152 -21.46 -14.12 -14.20
N GLU A 153 -21.46 -15.45 -14.06
CA GLU A 153 -20.30 -16.28 -14.40
C GLU A 153 -20.05 -16.31 -15.91
N GLU A 154 -21.11 -16.47 -16.70
CA GLU A 154 -21.04 -16.44 -18.16
C GLU A 154 -20.65 -15.05 -18.66
N ALA A 155 -21.24 -14.00 -18.08
CA ALA A 155 -20.91 -12.60 -18.41
C ALA A 155 -19.41 -12.31 -18.17
N MET A 156 -18.87 -12.75 -17.03
CA MET A 156 -17.44 -12.65 -16.74
C MET A 156 -16.57 -13.45 -17.71
N ALA A 157 -17.02 -14.63 -18.15
CA ALA A 157 -16.27 -15.46 -19.10
C ALA A 157 -16.20 -14.81 -20.49
N VAL A 158 -17.30 -14.24 -20.97
CA VAL A 158 -17.36 -13.50 -22.24
C VAL A 158 -16.46 -12.26 -22.18
N ALA A 159 -16.56 -11.46 -21.12
CA ALA A 159 -15.72 -10.28 -20.94
C ALA A 159 -14.21 -10.63 -20.85
N ASP A 160 -13.86 -11.77 -20.23
CA ASP A 160 -12.47 -12.23 -20.14
C ASP A 160 -11.94 -12.71 -21.51
N MET A 161 -12.80 -13.36 -22.29
CA MET A 161 -12.48 -13.74 -23.67
C MET A 161 -12.21 -12.50 -24.54
N GLU A 162 -13.06 -11.48 -24.46
CA GLU A 162 -12.90 -10.21 -25.19
C GLU A 162 -11.59 -9.52 -24.80
N TYR A 163 -11.31 -9.39 -23.50
CA TYR A 163 -10.05 -8.84 -23.00
C TYR A 163 -8.83 -9.61 -23.53
N ARG A 164 -8.82 -10.94 -23.47
CA ARG A 164 -7.72 -11.76 -24.01
C ARG A 164 -7.55 -11.61 -25.51
N ALA A 165 -8.65 -11.46 -26.25
CA ALA A 165 -8.61 -11.24 -27.70
C ALA A 165 -7.96 -9.89 -28.04
N GLU A 166 -8.36 -8.81 -27.36
CA GLU A 166 -7.75 -7.49 -27.52
C GLU A 166 -6.25 -7.52 -27.19
N ARG A 167 -5.87 -8.19 -26.10
CA ARG A 167 -4.46 -8.36 -25.72
C ARG A 167 -3.66 -9.08 -26.79
N LYS A 168 -4.21 -10.16 -27.35
CA LYS A 168 -3.57 -10.91 -28.44
C LYS A 168 -3.45 -10.04 -29.70
N ALA A 169 -4.47 -9.26 -30.03
CA ALA A 169 -4.45 -8.33 -31.16
C ALA A 169 -3.37 -7.25 -31.00
N LYS A 170 -3.30 -6.60 -29.82
CA LYS A 170 -2.27 -5.60 -29.49
C LYS A 170 -0.86 -6.19 -29.56
N LYS A 171 -0.65 -7.42 -29.08
CA LYS A 171 0.64 -8.14 -29.20
C LYS A 171 1.01 -8.43 -30.66
N LYS A 172 0.07 -8.87 -31.50
CA LYS A 172 0.29 -9.10 -32.94
C LYS A 172 0.62 -7.80 -33.67
N ALA A 173 -0.13 -6.72 -33.39
CA ALA A 173 0.13 -5.40 -33.96
C ALA A 173 1.54 -4.89 -33.60
N TYR A 174 1.93 -5.01 -32.33
CA TYR A 174 3.27 -4.67 -31.88
C TYR A 174 4.36 -5.52 -32.56
N ALA A 175 4.17 -6.83 -32.68
CA ALA A 175 5.11 -7.70 -33.39
C ALA A 175 5.29 -7.27 -34.85
N ARG A 176 4.20 -6.87 -35.52
CA ARG A 176 4.24 -6.35 -36.88
C ARG A 176 4.97 -5.02 -36.98
N LEU A 177 4.68 -4.08 -36.08
CA LEU A 177 5.37 -2.78 -36.01
C LEU A 177 6.87 -2.96 -35.73
N LYS A 178 7.24 -3.91 -34.87
CA LYS A 178 8.63 -4.26 -34.57
C LYS A 178 9.37 -4.80 -35.79
N GLN A 179 8.72 -5.65 -36.60
CA GLN A 179 9.29 -6.13 -37.87
C GLN A 179 9.53 -4.96 -38.84
N ILE A 180 8.55 -4.07 -38.99
CA ILE A 180 8.66 -2.90 -39.87
C ILE A 180 9.79 -1.97 -39.40
N ALA A 181 9.88 -1.68 -38.10
CA ALA A 181 10.93 -0.83 -37.53
C ALA A 181 12.34 -1.40 -37.80
N ARG A 182 12.51 -2.73 -37.67
CA ARG A 182 13.76 -3.42 -38.01
C ARG A 182 14.13 -3.26 -39.48
N LEU A 183 13.17 -3.45 -40.40
CA LEU A 183 13.39 -3.27 -41.84
C LEU A 183 13.76 -1.82 -42.19
N GLN A 184 13.19 -0.86 -41.48
CA GLN A 184 13.47 0.57 -41.66
C GLN A 184 14.76 1.04 -40.95
N GLY A 185 15.45 0.18 -40.19
CA GLY A 185 16.60 0.57 -39.37
C GLY A 185 16.25 1.51 -38.20
N LYS A 186 14.96 1.67 -37.88
CA LYS A 186 14.49 2.52 -36.78
C LYS A 186 14.38 1.72 -35.48
N ARG A 187 14.42 2.42 -34.34
CA ARG A 187 14.14 1.81 -33.05
C ARG A 187 12.68 1.33 -32.99
N PRO A 188 12.41 0.14 -32.45
CA PRO A 188 11.05 -0.36 -32.32
C PRO A 188 10.23 0.51 -31.36
N PRO A 189 8.90 0.58 -31.54
CA PRO A 189 8.03 1.27 -30.61
C PRO A 189 8.12 0.66 -29.20
N PRO A 190 7.67 1.38 -28.15
CA PRO A 190 7.60 0.84 -26.80
C PRO A 190 6.68 -0.39 -26.74
N ASN A 191 7.02 -1.34 -25.87
CA ASN A 191 6.24 -2.55 -25.68
C ASN A 191 4.88 -2.19 -25.05
N PRO A 192 3.74 -2.59 -25.65
CA PRO A 192 2.42 -2.29 -25.10
C PRO A 192 2.14 -2.95 -23.75
N TYR A 193 2.86 -4.03 -23.40
CA TYR A 193 2.70 -4.74 -22.13
C TYR A 193 4.06 -4.96 -21.48
N PRO A 194 4.63 -3.95 -20.81
CA PRO A 194 5.84 -4.12 -20.05
C PRO A 194 5.56 -5.02 -18.86
N SER A 195 6.35 -6.07 -18.69
CA SER A 195 6.35 -6.84 -17.45
C SER A 195 7.31 -6.14 -16.49
N ALA A 196 6.84 -5.78 -15.30
CA ALA A 196 7.65 -5.12 -14.26
C ALA A 196 8.99 -5.84 -14.02
N ILE A 197 8.97 -7.19 -14.01
CA ILE A 197 10.17 -8.02 -13.86
C ILE A 197 11.19 -7.77 -14.97
N LYS A 198 10.77 -7.62 -16.23
CA LYS A 198 11.70 -7.39 -17.35
C LYS A 198 12.25 -5.96 -17.35
N GLU A 199 11.50 -5.00 -16.83
CA GLU A 199 12.02 -3.63 -16.66
C GLU A 199 13.12 -3.61 -15.62
N ILE A 200 12.86 -4.19 -14.44
CA ILE A 200 13.86 -4.35 -13.37
C ILE A 200 15.08 -5.13 -13.90
N GLN A 201 14.87 -6.27 -14.56
CA GLN A 201 15.96 -7.04 -15.14
C GLN A 201 16.75 -6.27 -16.21
N ALA A 202 16.10 -5.42 -17.01
CA ALA A 202 16.78 -4.62 -18.02
C ALA A 202 17.68 -3.56 -17.38
N GLU A 203 17.21 -2.94 -16.29
CA GLU A 203 18.01 -2.01 -15.48
C GLU A 203 19.19 -2.73 -14.80
N GLU A 204 18.94 -3.90 -14.19
CA GLU A 204 19.96 -4.71 -13.51
C GLU A 204 20.99 -5.33 -14.47
N ARG A 205 20.61 -5.61 -15.72
CA ARG A 205 21.47 -6.27 -16.71
C ARG A 205 22.80 -5.55 -16.90
N LYS A 206 22.81 -4.22 -16.82
CA LYS A 206 24.05 -3.44 -16.88
C LYS A 206 24.98 -3.80 -15.72
N PHE A 207 24.47 -3.77 -14.50
CA PHE A 207 25.24 -4.08 -13.30
C PHE A 207 25.65 -5.56 -13.25
N VAL A 208 24.80 -6.48 -13.70
CA VAL A 208 25.14 -7.91 -13.82
C VAL A 208 26.27 -8.12 -14.83
N HIS A 209 26.21 -7.47 -15.99
CA HIS A 209 27.28 -7.54 -16.99
C HIS A 209 28.60 -7.00 -16.44
N ASP A 210 28.55 -5.86 -15.75
CA ASP A 210 29.72 -5.23 -15.14
C ASP A 210 30.35 -6.12 -14.05
N ARG A 211 29.57 -6.88 -13.27
CA ARG A 211 30.13 -7.81 -12.25
C ARG A 211 31.07 -8.85 -12.84
N PHE A 212 30.80 -9.34 -14.06
CA PHE A 212 31.61 -10.38 -14.69
C PHE A 212 32.69 -9.83 -15.62
N ASN A 213 32.46 -8.65 -16.21
CA ASN A 213 33.32 -8.10 -17.26
C ASN A 213 34.13 -6.86 -16.85
N ASN A 214 33.94 -6.35 -15.62
CA ASN A 214 34.75 -5.24 -15.13
C ASN A 214 36.19 -5.73 -14.91
N PRO A 215 37.19 -5.07 -15.54
CA PRO A 215 38.59 -5.47 -15.42
C PRO A 215 39.09 -5.42 -13.97
N GLN A 216 38.61 -4.49 -13.14
CA GLN A 216 38.99 -4.41 -11.73
C GLN A 216 38.47 -5.61 -10.93
N THR A 217 37.22 -6.02 -11.18
CA THR A 217 36.62 -7.19 -10.53
C THR A 217 37.34 -8.47 -10.93
N LEU A 218 37.67 -8.63 -12.21
CA LEU A 218 38.46 -9.77 -12.71
C LEU A 218 39.86 -9.80 -12.11
N GLN A 219 40.53 -8.66 -11.96
CA GLN A 219 41.83 -8.57 -11.30
C GLN A 219 41.76 -9.02 -9.84
N ILE A 220 40.73 -8.60 -9.10
CA ILE A 220 40.51 -9.01 -7.71
C ILE A 220 40.26 -10.51 -7.63
N VAL A 221 39.40 -11.06 -8.50
CA VAL A 221 39.12 -12.50 -8.55
C VAL A 221 40.38 -13.31 -8.89
N ASN A 222 41.20 -12.85 -9.83
CA ASN A 222 42.45 -13.51 -10.20
C ASN A 222 43.47 -13.50 -9.06
N LYS A 223 43.61 -12.38 -8.33
CA LYS A 223 44.44 -12.32 -7.11
C LYS A 223 43.95 -13.30 -6.05
N LEU A 224 42.64 -13.33 -5.76
CA LEU A 224 42.06 -14.29 -4.82
C LEU A 224 42.31 -15.76 -5.22
N ARG A 225 42.29 -16.07 -6.54
CA ARG A 225 42.63 -17.42 -7.04
C ARG A 225 44.12 -17.73 -6.84
N GLN A 226 45.00 -16.76 -7.04
CA GLN A 226 46.45 -16.90 -6.81
C GLN A 226 46.76 -17.10 -5.32
N ASP A 227 46.19 -16.27 -4.44
CA ASP A 227 46.38 -16.35 -3.00
C ASP A 227 45.89 -17.70 -2.44
N ARG A 228 44.72 -18.17 -2.88
CA ARG A 228 44.19 -19.50 -2.51
C ARG A 228 45.07 -20.64 -3.02
N ALA A 229 45.69 -20.51 -4.19
CA ALA A 229 46.59 -21.52 -4.73
C ALA A 229 47.92 -21.57 -3.96
N ALA A 230 48.47 -20.41 -3.58
CA ALA A 230 49.65 -20.30 -2.73
C ALA A 230 49.40 -20.90 -1.33
N GLU A 231 48.27 -20.57 -0.70
CA GLU A 231 47.89 -21.14 0.60
C GLU A 231 47.77 -22.68 0.56
N MET A 232 47.24 -23.25 -0.54
CA MET A 232 47.19 -24.70 -0.70
C MET A 232 48.58 -25.34 -0.92
N MET A 233 49.52 -24.64 -1.58
CA MET A 233 50.90 -25.14 -1.70
C MET A 233 51.62 -25.09 -0.35
N ASP A 234 51.45 -24.02 0.42
CA ASP A 234 52.04 -23.88 1.76
C ASP A 234 51.48 -24.93 2.73
N ARG A 235 50.17 -25.20 2.69
CA ARG A 235 49.54 -26.29 3.47
C ARG A 235 50.02 -27.69 3.08
N ARG A 236 50.45 -27.88 1.82
CA ARG A 236 50.98 -29.17 1.33
C ARG A 236 52.48 -29.33 1.62
N GLY A 237 53.22 -28.23 1.80
CA GLY A 237 54.62 -28.21 2.22
C GLY A 237 54.83 -28.42 3.73
N GLY A 238 53.80 -28.25 4.56
CA GLY A 238 53.87 -28.42 6.02
C GLY A 238 53.72 -29.86 6.55
N PHE A 239 53.68 -30.89 5.70
CA PHE A 239 53.55 -32.31 6.09
C PHE A 239 54.84 -33.14 5.88
N PHE A 240 55.98 -32.48 5.66
CA PHE A 240 57.30 -33.13 5.59
C PHE A 240 58.38 -32.26 6.27
N GLY A 241 58.11 -31.87 7.52
CA GLY A 241 59.09 -31.28 8.44
C GLY A 241 59.06 -32.03 9.76
#